data_AF-A0A8T7J462-F1
#
_entry.id   AF-A0A8T7J462-F1
#
_cell.length_a   1.000
_cell.length_b   1.000
_cell.length_c   1.000
_cell.angle_alpha   90.00
_cell.angle_beta   90.00
_cell.angle_gamma   90.00
#
_symmetry.space_group_name_H-M   'P 1'
#
loop_
_entity.id
_entity.type
_entity.pdbx_description
1 polymer ?
#
loop_
_entity_poly.entity_id
_entity_poly.type
_entity_poly.pdbx_seq_one_letter_code
_entity_poly.pdbx_strand_id
1 'polypeptide(L)'
;MKTWFKSGSPWVWMTAGAVSISLLSVIGLLLLIASRGLSYFWPSSITQFDVTMPSGQTKTIIGEIYDREFVPTQRLIESGVTFNRKQNEEVERLLIKTGNREFVDLDFQWLLSPFISSQSTPSGLAVFERSKNGNFYGYVDAVLKDGAAVAGDKEQALYELIDRAVELNDKALDLQNDEIGAINYELEQLRLQERRLELDDELTQAKIDELNARRQELRDEYKVYEKQLFAYRDEAKRDAVVVKDMRGELVTLPLNYVLDVAFPNDMGFFAKVGRYFKQIGKFIFDDPREANTEGGVFPAIFGTVFMVLLMAVIVTPFGVIAAIYLHEYAGNNAVTKIIRIAVINLAGVPSIVYGVFGLGFFVYMLGGSIDQLFYPEALPGPTFGTPGVIWSALTLAILTLPVVIVSTEEGLSRIP
;
A
#
# COMPACT_ATOMS: atom_id res chain seq x y z
N MET A 1 6.71 -46.63 -34.35
CA MET A 1 7.08 -45.19 -34.24
C MET A 1 6.44 -44.32 -35.31
N LYS A 2 6.61 -44.58 -36.62
CA LYS A 2 5.99 -43.75 -37.69
C LYS A 2 4.44 -43.63 -37.60
N THR A 3 3.76 -44.66 -37.15
CA THR A 3 2.30 -44.67 -36.91
C THR A 3 1.88 -43.82 -35.71
N TRP A 4 2.68 -43.79 -34.64
CA TRP A 4 2.42 -42.98 -33.45
C TRP A 4 2.65 -41.49 -33.71
N PHE A 5 3.69 -41.11 -34.47
CA PHE A 5 3.86 -39.73 -34.91
C PHE A 5 2.76 -39.26 -35.87
N LYS A 6 2.21 -40.17 -36.69
CA LYS A 6 1.09 -39.86 -37.60
C LYS A 6 -0.27 -39.80 -36.89
N SER A 7 -0.43 -40.38 -35.70
CA SER A 7 -1.71 -40.38 -34.97
C SER A 7 -2.01 -39.08 -34.24
N GLY A 8 -1.09 -38.10 -34.26
CA GLY A 8 -1.24 -36.82 -33.55
C GLY A 8 -1.06 -36.92 -32.02
N SER A 9 -1.11 -38.13 -31.46
CA SER A 9 -1.00 -38.40 -30.02
C SER A 9 0.24 -37.78 -29.35
N PRO A 10 1.45 -37.79 -29.94
CA PRO A 10 2.61 -37.13 -29.35
C PRO A 10 2.40 -35.62 -29.13
N TRP A 11 1.71 -34.94 -30.04
CA TRP A 11 1.42 -33.52 -29.93
C TRP A 11 0.40 -33.22 -28.83
N VAL A 12 -0.58 -34.11 -28.63
CA VAL A 12 -1.53 -34.02 -27.51
C VAL A 12 -0.80 -34.19 -26.18
N TRP A 13 0.08 -35.19 -26.05
CA TRP A 13 0.87 -35.38 -24.84
C TRP A 13 1.84 -34.22 -24.58
N MET A 14 2.44 -33.66 -25.64
CA MET A 14 3.34 -32.52 -25.52
C MET A 14 2.59 -31.24 -25.10
N THR A 15 1.40 -30.97 -25.66
CA THR A 15 0.58 -29.81 -25.29
C THR A 15 0.01 -29.96 -23.88
N ALA A 16 -0.52 -31.13 -23.53
CA ALA A 16 -0.97 -31.42 -22.17
C ALA A 16 0.18 -31.32 -21.15
N GLY A 17 1.37 -31.83 -21.51
CA GLY A 17 2.59 -31.70 -20.71
C GLY A 17 3.01 -30.25 -20.55
N ALA A 18 2.99 -29.45 -21.63
CA ALA A 18 3.32 -28.03 -21.58
C ALA A 18 2.35 -27.24 -20.69
N VAL A 19 1.03 -27.46 -20.81
CA VAL A 19 0.02 -26.84 -19.96
C VAL A 19 0.21 -27.23 -18.49
N SER A 20 0.51 -28.50 -18.23
CA SER A 20 0.78 -28.99 -16.86
C SER A 20 2.02 -28.33 -16.26
N ILE A 21 3.11 -28.20 -17.03
CA ILE A 21 4.32 -27.50 -16.61
C ILE A 21 4.03 -26.03 -16.34
N SER A 22 3.30 -25.34 -17.23
CA SER A 22 2.91 -23.94 -17.02
C SER A 22 2.08 -23.76 -15.75
N LEU A 23 1.11 -24.64 -15.50
CA LEU A 23 0.30 -24.59 -14.27
C LEU A 23 1.16 -24.82 -13.02
N LEU A 24 2.05 -25.81 -13.05
CA LEU A 24 3.00 -26.05 -11.96
C LEU A 24 3.93 -24.86 -11.72
N SER A 25 4.41 -24.21 -12.79
CA SER A 25 5.23 -23.00 -12.69
C SER A 25 4.47 -21.84 -12.07
N VAL A 26 3.20 -21.62 -12.47
CA VAL A 26 2.36 -20.57 -11.88
C VAL A 26 2.10 -20.84 -10.41
N ILE A 27 1.69 -22.06 -10.05
CA ILE A 27 1.48 -22.44 -8.65
C ILE A 27 2.77 -22.32 -7.85
N GLY A 28 3.89 -22.79 -8.40
CA GLY A 28 5.21 -22.69 -7.77
C GLY A 28 5.63 -21.24 -7.52
N LEU A 29 5.40 -20.35 -8.49
CA LEU A 29 5.65 -18.92 -8.34
C LEU A 29 4.74 -18.30 -7.27
N LEU A 30 3.44 -18.62 -7.28
CA LEU A 30 2.50 -18.12 -6.27
C LEU A 30 2.88 -18.58 -4.86
N LEU A 31 3.28 -19.85 -4.70
CA LEU A 31 3.76 -20.40 -3.43
C LEU A 31 5.07 -19.74 -3.00
N LEU A 32 5.99 -19.46 -3.93
CA LEU A 32 7.23 -18.76 -3.63
C LEU A 32 6.96 -17.32 -3.15
N ILE A 33 6.10 -16.59 -3.86
CA ILE A 33 5.68 -15.23 -3.49
C ILE A 33 4.99 -15.25 -2.12
N ALA A 34 4.04 -16.18 -1.92
CA ALA A 34 3.33 -16.32 -0.65
C ALA A 34 4.28 -16.65 0.50
N SER A 35 5.22 -17.58 0.30
CA SER A 35 6.20 -17.97 1.33
C SER A 35 7.11 -16.80 1.71
N ARG A 36 7.63 -16.07 0.72
CA ARG A 36 8.50 -14.89 0.94
C ARG A 36 7.75 -13.69 1.52
N GLY A 37 6.51 -13.47 1.08
CA GLY A 37 5.69 -12.36 1.53
C GLY A 37 5.11 -12.58 2.93
N LEU A 38 4.53 -13.75 3.19
CA LEU A 38 3.92 -14.07 4.47
C LEU A 38 4.94 -14.15 5.60
N SER A 39 6.18 -14.58 5.34
CA SER A 39 7.24 -14.58 6.36
C SER A 39 7.52 -13.21 6.95
N TYR A 40 7.20 -12.12 6.23
CA TYR A 40 7.38 -10.75 6.71
C TYR A 40 6.54 -10.43 7.95
N PHE A 41 5.35 -11.02 8.08
CA PHE A 41 4.46 -10.77 9.23
C PHE A 41 4.84 -11.56 10.48
N TRP A 42 5.81 -12.48 10.37
CA TRP A 42 6.25 -13.27 11.51
C TRP A 42 7.06 -12.38 12.47
N PRO A 43 6.75 -12.38 13.78
CA PRO A 43 7.51 -11.61 14.78
C PRO A 43 8.87 -12.27 15.02
N SER A 44 9.82 -11.89 14.16
CA SER A 44 11.21 -12.32 14.21
C SER A 44 11.87 -11.87 15.51
N SER A 45 12.76 -12.72 16.02
CA SER A 45 13.52 -12.38 17.22
C SER A 45 14.48 -11.23 16.92
N ILE A 46 14.57 -10.28 17.85
CA ILE A 46 15.44 -9.13 17.72
C ILE A 46 16.80 -9.49 18.33
N THR A 47 17.86 -9.23 17.59
CA THR A 47 19.23 -9.62 17.95
C THR A 47 20.04 -8.39 18.34
N GLN A 48 20.81 -8.53 19.42
CA GLN A 48 21.85 -7.58 19.80
C GLN A 48 23.21 -8.13 19.36
N PHE A 49 23.93 -7.33 18.58
CA PHE A 49 25.27 -7.61 18.07
C PHE A 49 26.26 -6.63 18.71
N ASP A 50 27.35 -7.15 19.28
CA ASP A 50 28.50 -6.32 19.60
C ASP A 50 29.53 -6.46 18.48
N VAL A 51 29.78 -5.39 17.75
CA VAL A 51 30.65 -5.38 16.57
C VAL A 51 31.94 -4.64 16.90
N THR A 52 33.07 -5.28 16.68
CA THR A 52 34.39 -4.65 16.82
C THR A 52 34.94 -4.37 15.44
N MET A 53 35.03 -3.08 15.09
CA MET A 53 35.58 -2.65 13.81
C MET A 53 37.10 -2.87 13.77
N PRO A 54 37.73 -2.93 12.57
CA PRO A 54 39.19 -3.01 12.45
C PRO A 54 39.94 -1.86 13.13
N SER A 55 39.30 -0.70 13.31
CA SER A 55 39.81 0.44 14.08
C SER A 55 39.92 0.19 15.59
N GLY A 56 39.38 -0.92 16.09
CA GLY A 56 39.31 -1.26 17.51
C GLY A 56 38.09 -0.66 18.24
N GLN A 57 37.25 0.11 17.55
CA GLN A 57 36.02 0.64 18.13
C GLN A 57 34.96 -0.47 18.21
N THR A 58 34.38 -0.66 19.39
CA THR A 58 33.21 -1.54 19.59
C THR A 58 31.93 -0.73 19.51
N LYS A 59 30.94 -1.24 18.77
CA LYS A 59 29.60 -0.65 18.65
C LYS A 59 28.55 -1.74 18.85
N THR A 60 27.52 -1.44 19.63
CA THR A 60 26.34 -2.30 19.75
C THR A 60 25.34 -1.95 18.66
N ILE A 61 24.80 -2.98 18.02
CA ILE A 61 23.79 -2.88 16.97
C ILE A 61 22.64 -3.77 17.36
N ILE A 62 21.42 -3.23 17.33
CA ILE A 62 20.20 -3.94 17.69
C ILE A 62 19.31 -3.94 16.46
N GLY A 63 18.75 -5.10 16.11
CA GLY A 63 17.85 -5.20 14.97
C GLY A 63 17.48 -6.63 14.60
N GLU A 64 16.71 -6.75 13.54
CA GLU A 64 16.26 -8.03 12.98
C GLU A 64 17.20 -8.48 11.86
N ILE A 65 17.51 -9.77 11.80
CA ILE A 65 18.27 -10.34 10.68
C ILE A 65 17.32 -10.46 9.50
N TYR A 66 17.51 -9.59 8.51
CA TYR A 66 16.68 -9.52 7.31
C TYR A 66 17.17 -10.48 6.23
N ASP A 67 18.49 -10.56 6.03
CA ASP A 67 19.08 -11.45 5.02
C ASP A 67 20.48 -11.95 5.41
N ARG A 68 20.93 -13.02 4.75
CA ARG A 68 22.24 -13.65 4.94
C ARG A 68 22.85 -13.99 3.59
N GLU A 69 24.05 -13.48 3.34
CA GLU A 69 24.79 -13.72 2.10
C GLU A 69 26.22 -14.16 2.39
N PHE A 70 26.76 -15.05 1.55
CA PHE A 70 28.18 -15.37 1.53
C PHE A 70 28.88 -14.56 0.44
N VAL A 71 29.95 -13.85 0.81
CA VAL A 71 30.70 -13.01 -0.11
C VAL A 71 32.13 -13.51 -0.19
N PRO A 72 32.73 -13.65 -1.39
CA PRO A 72 34.14 -14.00 -1.52
C PRO A 72 35.03 -13.03 -0.75
N THR A 73 35.88 -13.56 0.12
CA THR A 73 36.78 -12.79 0.99
C THR A 73 37.69 -11.86 0.18
N GLN A 74 38.15 -12.33 -0.98
CA GLN A 74 38.99 -11.56 -1.89
C GLN A 74 38.32 -10.25 -2.35
N ARG A 75 37.02 -10.28 -2.64
CA ARG A 75 36.23 -9.10 -3.04
C ARG A 75 36.14 -8.08 -1.90
N LEU A 76 36.02 -8.55 -0.65
CA LEU A 76 35.98 -7.68 0.52
C LEU A 76 37.34 -7.00 0.75
N ILE A 77 38.44 -7.74 0.62
CA ILE A 77 39.81 -7.20 0.72
C ILE A 77 40.05 -6.14 -0.37
N GLU A 78 39.65 -6.42 -1.61
CA GLU A 78 39.78 -5.48 -2.74
C GLU A 78 38.93 -4.22 -2.55
N SER A 79 37.81 -4.31 -1.83
CA SER A 79 37.00 -3.15 -1.45
C SER A 79 37.56 -2.34 -0.26
N GLY A 80 38.71 -2.75 0.30
CA GLY A 80 39.38 -2.05 1.40
C GLY A 80 39.07 -2.58 2.80
N VAL A 81 38.37 -3.72 2.92
CA VAL A 81 38.10 -4.34 4.23
C VAL A 81 39.34 -5.06 4.75
N THR A 82 39.78 -4.70 5.95
CA THR A 82 40.90 -5.36 6.63
C THR A 82 40.40 -6.35 7.69
N PHE A 83 40.99 -7.54 7.71
CA PHE A 83 40.66 -8.58 8.69
C PHE A 83 41.83 -8.81 9.64
N ASN A 84 41.56 -8.86 10.95
CA ASN A 84 42.58 -9.10 11.98
C ASN A 84 43.06 -10.57 12.04
N ARG A 85 42.39 -11.48 11.33
CA ARG A 85 42.68 -12.91 11.26
C ARG A 85 42.41 -13.43 9.86
N LYS A 86 43.09 -14.52 9.47
CA LYS A 86 42.82 -15.21 8.20
C LYS A 86 41.36 -15.68 8.17
N GLN A 87 40.66 -15.32 7.10
CA GLN A 87 39.28 -15.74 6.86
C GLN A 87 39.22 -16.92 5.88
N ASN A 88 38.05 -17.55 5.80
CA ASN A 88 37.75 -18.58 4.79
C ASN A 88 37.70 -17.96 3.38
N GLU A 89 37.49 -18.77 2.34
CA GLU A 89 37.35 -18.29 0.96
C GLU A 89 36.13 -17.35 0.80
N GLU A 90 35.09 -17.60 1.58
CA GLU A 90 33.90 -16.76 1.68
C GLU A 90 33.65 -16.34 3.13
N VAL A 91 33.06 -15.16 3.29
CA VAL A 91 32.66 -14.58 4.58
C VAL A 91 31.15 -14.34 4.57
N GLU A 92 30.46 -14.78 5.62
CA GLU A 92 29.05 -14.48 5.82
C GLU A 92 28.86 -13.00 6.19
N ARG A 93 27.94 -12.33 5.49
CA ARG A 93 27.46 -10.99 5.77
C ARG A 93 25.97 -11.03 6.09
N LEU A 94 25.58 -10.39 7.18
CA LEU A 94 24.20 -10.30 7.65
C LEU A 94 23.62 -8.93 7.31
N LEU A 95 22.44 -8.88 6.70
CA LEU A 95 21.68 -7.64 6.54
C LEU A 95 20.80 -7.46 7.76
N ILE A 96 21.07 -6.43 8.56
CA ILE A 96 20.33 -6.16 9.79
C ILE A 96 19.42 -4.97 9.56
N LYS A 97 18.12 -5.13 9.84
CA LYS A 97 17.17 -4.02 9.93
C LYS A 97 17.29 -3.38 11.31
N THR A 98 17.92 -2.21 11.39
CA THR A 98 18.24 -1.52 12.64
C THR A 98 17.20 -0.49 13.04
N GLY A 99 16.31 -0.07 12.13
CA GLY A 99 15.31 0.95 12.43
C GLY A 99 15.94 2.28 12.84
N ASN A 100 15.26 2.99 13.75
CA ASN A 100 15.74 4.21 14.41
C ASN A 100 16.20 5.28 13.39
N ARG A 101 15.45 5.49 12.30
CA ARG A 101 15.85 6.34 11.14
C ARG A 101 16.23 7.79 11.48
N GLU A 102 15.91 8.24 12.68
CA GLU A 102 16.23 9.58 13.22
C GLU A 102 17.58 9.65 13.97
N PHE A 103 18.12 8.50 14.42
CA PHE A 103 19.37 8.40 15.18
C PHE A 103 20.45 7.58 14.49
N VAL A 104 20.09 6.93 13.38
CA VAL A 104 20.95 6.01 12.63
C VAL A 104 20.86 6.35 11.16
N ASP A 105 22.02 6.40 10.48
CA ASP A 105 22.12 6.86 9.08
C ASP A 105 21.35 5.99 8.08
N LEU A 106 21.27 4.68 8.35
CA LEU A 106 20.65 3.68 7.47
C LEU A 106 19.73 2.76 8.26
N ASP A 107 18.53 2.53 7.72
CA ASP A 107 17.54 1.58 8.26
C ASP A 107 18.02 0.12 8.15
N PHE A 108 18.91 -0.14 7.19
CA PHE A 108 19.53 -1.44 6.96
C PHE A 108 21.04 -1.33 6.95
N GLN A 109 21.71 -2.21 7.72
CA GLN A 109 23.17 -2.24 7.83
C GLN A 109 23.69 -3.64 7.60
N TRP A 110 24.75 -3.74 6.80
CA TRP A 110 25.45 -4.98 6.57
C TRP A 110 26.55 -5.20 7.62
N LEU A 111 26.47 -6.33 8.34
CA LEU A 111 27.47 -6.75 9.31
C LEU A 111 28.25 -7.95 8.77
N LEU A 112 29.56 -7.85 8.78
CA LEU A 112 30.43 -8.97 8.46
C LEU A 112 30.60 -9.84 9.71
N SER A 113 30.29 -11.13 9.61
CA SER A 113 30.36 -12.06 10.72
C SER A 113 31.72 -12.07 11.45
N PRO A 114 32.88 -11.91 10.77
CA PRO A 114 34.18 -11.81 11.44
C PRO A 114 34.35 -10.60 12.38
N PHE A 115 33.52 -9.56 12.23
CA PHE A 115 33.55 -8.37 13.10
C PHE A 115 32.56 -8.49 14.27
N ILE A 116 31.65 -9.47 14.23
CA ILE A 116 30.70 -9.74 15.31
C ILE A 116 31.46 -10.42 16.45
N SER A 117 31.61 -9.70 17.55
CA SER A 117 32.29 -10.17 18.77
C SER A 117 31.34 -10.95 19.67
N SER A 118 30.08 -10.53 19.73
CA SER A 118 29.00 -11.21 20.46
C SER A 118 27.69 -11.10 19.70
N GLN A 119 26.84 -12.13 19.83
CA GLN A 119 25.48 -12.14 19.29
C GLN A 119 24.55 -12.77 20.33
N SER A 120 23.46 -12.08 20.68
CA SER A 120 22.47 -12.58 21.63
C SER A 120 21.04 -12.12 21.29
N THR A 121 20.03 -12.83 21.78
CA THR A 121 18.62 -12.43 21.71
C THR A 121 18.10 -12.13 23.12
N PRO A 122 18.48 -10.97 23.70
CA PRO A 122 18.17 -10.64 25.09
C PRO A 122 16.66 -10.44 25.30
N SER A 123 16.19 -10.83 26.48
CA SER A 123 14.83 -10.55 26.96
C SER A 123 14.62 -9.06 27.25
N GLY A 124 13.38 -8.58 27.17
CA GLY A 124 13.00 -7.19 27.47
C GLY A 124 13.32 -6.19 26.34
N LEU A 125 13.76 -6.69 25.19
CA LEU A 125 14.01 -5.87 24.02
C LEU A 125 12.71 -5.65 23.23
N ALA A 126 12.34 -4.38 23.07
CA ALA A 126 11.12 -3.96 22.41
C ALA A 126 11.36 -3.51 20.96
N VAL A 127 10.36 -3.72 20.12
CA VAL A 127 10.18 -3.02 18.84
C VAL A 127 8.91 -2.17 18.91
N PHE A 128 9.05 -0.88 18.64
CA PHE A 128 7.95 0.07 18.56
C PHE A 128 7.66 0.33 17.09
N GLU A 129 6.44 0.02 16.67
CA GLU A 129 5.90 0.47 15.39
C GLU A 129 5.48 1.93 15.55
N ARG A 130 5.89 2.79 14.62
CA ARG A 130 5.64 4.23 14.71
C ARG A 130 5.00 4.75 13.45
N SER A 131 4.26 5.85 13.58
CA SER A 131 3.64 6.52 12.43
C SER A 131 4.64 7.20 11.50
N LYS A 132 5.87 7.46 11.99
CA LYS A 132 6.95 8.16 11.29
C LYS A 132 8.30 7.60 11.70
N ASN A 133 9.32 7.78 10.86
CA ASN A 133 10.71 7.39 11.11
C ASN A 133 10.91 5.86 11.31
N GLY A 134 9.96 5.05 10.85
CA GLY A 134 9.97 3.58 10.93
C GLY A 134 10.08 3.02 12.34
N ASN A 135 10.36 1.71 12.41
CA ASN A 135 10.48 0.99 13.69
C ASN A 135 11.55 1.59 14.61
N PHE A 136 11.29 1.56 15.92
CA PHE A 136 12.28 1.87 16.95
C PHE A 136 12.61 0.63 17.78
N TYR A 137 13.90 0.35 18.00
CA TYR A 137 14.36 -0.79 18.79
C TYR A 137 15.10 -0.33 20.06
N GLY A 138 14.78 -0.95 21.21
CA GLY A 138 15.48 -0.67 22.46
C GLY A 138 14.84 -1.30 23.70
N TYR A 139 15.35 -0.93 24.88
CA TYR A 139 14.85 -1.41 26.16
C TYR A 139 13.96 -0.37 26.84
N VAL A 140 12.80 -0.76 27.34
CA VAL A 140 11.91 0.14 28.07
C VAL A 140 12.54 0.51 29.41
N ASP A 141 12.90 1.78 29.58
CA ASP A 141 13.46 2.31 30.82
C ASP A 141 12.35 2.82 31.74
N ALA A 142 11.46 3.67 31.23
CA ALA A 142 10.32 4.21 31.97
C ALA A 142 9.11 4.45 31.07
N VAL A 143 7.92 4.36 31.64
CA VAL A 143 6.67 4.76 30.98
C VAL A 143 6.13 5.97 31.72
N LEU A 144 5.87 7.06 31.00
CA LEU A 144 5.47 8.35 31.54
C LEU A 144 4.00 8.59 31.24
N LYS A 145 3.20 8.71 32.30
CA LYS A 145 1.80 9.15 32.22
C LYS A 145 1.74 10.57 32.74
N ASP A 146 1.38 11.52 31.88
CA ASP A 146 1.35 12.95 32.22
C ASP A 146 2.67 13.45 32.84
N GLY A 147 3.79 13.04 32.24
CA GLY A 147 5.15 13.36 32.70
C GLY A 147 5.62 12.62 33.96
N ALA A 148 4.76 11.88 34.65
CA ALA A 148 5.12 11.10 35.83
C ALA A 148 5.40 9.63 35.46
N ALA A 149 6.48 9.06 36.00
CA ALA A 149 6.80 7.65 35.79
C ALA A 149 5.75 6.74 36.45
N VAL A 150 5.22 5.79 35.69
CA VAL A 150 4.27 4.79 36.19
C VAL A 150 4.99 3.81 37.12
N ALA A 151 4.39 3.56 38.29
CA ALA A 151 4.84 2.55 39.23
C ALA A 151 4.19 1.18 38.92
N GLY A 152 4.93 0.09 39.11
CA GLY A 152 4.42 -1.27 38.91
C GLY A 152 4.80 -1.87 37.55
N ASP A 153 3.85 -2.55 36.91
CA ASP A 153 4.06 -3.21 35.62
C ASP A 153 4.11 -2.19 34.47
N LYS A 154 5.33 -1.93 34.01
CA LYS A 154 5.59 -0.98 32.92
C LYS A 154 5.05 -1.48 31.59
N GLU A 155 5.07 -2.79 31.34
CA GLU A 155 4.67 -3.35 30.05
C GLU A 155 3.15 -3.27 29.88
N GLN A 156 2.39 -3.66 30.91
CA GLN A 156 0.94 -3.50 30.90
C GLN A 156 0.54 -2.02 30.76
N ALA A 157 1.16 -1.13 31.54
CA ALA A 157 0.89 0.30 31.44
C ALA A 157 1.22 0.87 30.05
N LEU A 158 2.30 0.39 29.41
CA LEU A 158 2.67 0.81 28.07
C LEU A 158 1.61 0.41 27.04
N TYR A 159 1.11 -0.83 27.09
CA TYR A 159 0.03 -1.28 26.21
C TYR A 159 -1.23 -0.41 26.36
N GLU A 160 -1.68 -0.19 27.60
CA GLU A 160 -2.87 0.62 27.88
C GLU A 160 -2.74 2.07 27.39
N LEU A 161 -1.55 2.68 27.56
CA LEU A 161 -1.32 4.06 27.14
C LEU A 161 -1.15 4.20 25.62
N ILE A 162 -0.57 3.19 24.94
CA ILE A 162 -0.52 3.15 23.46
C ILE A 162 -1.94 3.02 22.90
N ASP A 163 -2.74 2.06 23.40
CA ASP A 163 -4.11 1.85 22.92
C ASP A 163 -4.95 3.13 23.09
N ARG A 164 -4.81 3.83 24.21
CA ARG A 164 -5.44 5.15 24.43
C ARG A 164 -4.96 6.20 23.42
N ALA A 165 -3.65 6.28 23.15
CA ALA A 165 -3.11 7.25 22.22
C ALA A 165 -3.58 6.98 20.78
N VAL A 166 -3.67 5.71 20.38
CA VAL A 166 -4.25 5.27 19.11
C VAL A 166 -5.73 5.65 19.03
N GLU A 167 -6.53 5.34 20.05
CA GLU A 167 -7.96 5.72 20.08
C GLU A 167 -8.19 7.23 19.96
N LEU A 168 -7.35 8.05 20.60
CA LEU A 168 -7.40 9.51 20.49
C LEU A 168 -7.01 10.01 19.10
N ASN A 169 -6.01 9.38 18.47
CA ASN A 169 -5.62 9.68 17.11
C ASN A 169 -6.73 9.28 16.11
N ASP A 170 -7.39 8.15 16.33
CA ASP A 170 -8.51 7.69 15.50
C ASP A 170 -9.70 8.67 15.62
N LYS A 171 -10.08 9.07 16.84
CA LYS A 171 -11.09 10.12 17.06
C LYS A 171 -10.74 11.45 16.39
N ALA A 172 -9.46 11.83 16.42
CA ALA A 172 -8.98 13.02 15.74
C ALA A 172 -9.07 12.89 14.21
N LEU A 173 -8.84 11.68 13.67
CA LEU A 173 -8.93 11.39 12.25
C LEU A 173 -10.39 11.36 11.78
N ASP A 174 -11.28 10.68 12.51
CA ASP A 174 -12.72 10.63 12.25
C ASP A 174 -13.30 12.04 12.19
N LEU A 175 -13.01 12.87 13.21
CA LEU A 175 -13.45 14.26 13.26
C LEU A 175 -12.97 15.10 12.07
N GLN A 176 -11.77 14.79 11.56
CA GLN A 176 -11.19 15.48 10.40
C GLN A 176 -11.88 15.05 9.09
N ASN A 177 -12.22 13.76 8.97
CA ASN A 177 -12.79 13.18 7.76
C ASN A 177 -14.30 13.41 7.65
N ASP A 178 -15.02 13.40 8.77
CA ASP A 178 -16.48 13.46 8.82
C ASP A 178 -16.97 14.90 8.99
N GLU A 179 -16.90 15.47 10.20
CA GLU A 179 -17.49 16.79 10.47
C GLU A 179 -16.73 17.91 9.76
N ILE A 180 -15.41 17.96 9.93
CA ILE A 180 -14.58 18.98 9.25
C ILE A 180 -14.61 18.77 7.73
N GLY A 181 -14.59 17.50 7.28
CA GLY A 181 -14.73 17.14 5.87
C GLY A 181 -16.05 17.64 5.27
N ALA A 182 -17.17 17.43 5.95
CA ALA A 182 -18.49 17.89 5.54
C ALA A 182 -18.59 19.41 5.46
N ILE A 183 -18.03 20.12 6.45
CA ILE A 183 -17.98 21.59 6.42
C ILE A 183 -17.16 22.10 5.23
N ASN A 184 -15.99 21.52 4.98
CA ASN A 184 -15.16 21.90 3.83
C ASN A 184 -15.88 21.64 2.50
N TYR A 185 -16.59 20.51 2.41
CA TYR A 185 -17.43 20.21 1.25
C TYR A 185 -18.53 21.26 1.06
N GLU A 186 -19.24 21.65 2.12
CA GLU A 186 -20.31 22.65 2.03
C GLU A 186 -19.77 24.05 1.70
N LEU A 187 -18.62 24.43 2.27
CA LEU A 187 -17.94 25.68 1.91
C LEU A 187 -17.58 25.72 0.42
N GLU A 188 -17.12 24.59 -0.14
CA GLU A 188 -16.85 24.48 -1.57
C GLU A 188 -18.14 24.56 -2.40
N GLN A 189 -19.24 23.94 -1.97
CA GLN A 189 -20.54 24.08 -2.63
C GLN A 189 -21.01 25.55 -2.66
N LEU A 190 -20.85 26.30 -1.56
CA LEU A 190 -21.19 27.73 -1.52
C LEU A 190 -20.29 28.58 -2.43
N ARG A 191 -19.03 28.18 -2.62
CA ARG A 191 -18.11 28.82 -3.58
C ARG A 191 -18.59 28.58 -5.01
N LEU A 192 -18.95 27.34 -5.34
CA LEU A 192 -19.48 26.96 -6.65
C LEU A 192 -20.82 27.64 -6.94
N GLN A 193 -21.69 27.75 -5.94
CA GLN A 193 -22.97 28.46 -6.05
C GLN A 193 -22.79 29.95 -6.36
N GLU A 194 -21.88 30.64 -5.66
CA GLU A 194 -21.56 32.04 -5.96
C GLU A 194 -21.06 32.18 -7.40
N ARG A 195 -20.15 31.29 -7.82
CA ARG A 195 -19.60 31.31 -9.17
C ARG A 195 -20.67 31.05 -10.24
N ARG A 196 -21.61 30.15 -9.99
CA ARG A 196 -22.74 29.90 -10.91
C ARG A 196 -23.62 31.15 -11.05
N LEU A 197 -23.97 31.80 -9.94
CA LEU A 197 -24.75 33.04 -9.96
C LEU A 197 -24.04 34.17 -10.71
N GLU A 198 -22.71 34.23 -10.64
CA GLU A 198 -21.90 35.17 -11.41
C GLU A 198 -21.95 34.86 -12.91
N LEU A 199 -21.86 33.58 -13.30
CA LEU A 199 -21.94 33.15 -14.70
C LEU A 199 -23.33 33.36 -15.32
N ASP A 200 -24.38 33.26 -14.51
CA ASP A 200 -25.77 33.46 -14.94
C ASP A 200 -26.21 34.95 -14.90
N ASP A 201 -25.30 35.88 -14.56
CA ASP A 201 -25.58 37.30 -14.35
C ASP A 201 -26.67 37.57 -13.27
N GLU A 202 -26.85 36.64 -12.32
CA GLU A 202 -27.87 36.72 -11.27
C GLU A 202 -27.31 37.05 -9.87
N LEU A 203 -26.02 37.36 -9.78
CA LEU A 203 -25.35 37.68 -8.52
C LEU A 203 -25.77 39.08 -8.04
N THR A 204 -26.55 39.12 -6.96
CA THR A 204 -26.99 40.37 -6.31
C THR A 204 -26.35 40.50 -4.93
N GLN A 205 -26.27 41.73 -4.41
CA GLN A 205 -25.73 41.97 -3.06
C GLN A 205 -26.47 41.17 -1.99
N ALA A 206 -27.79 41.02 -2.10
CA ALA A 206 -28.58 40.22 -1.16
C ALA A 206 -28.17 38.74 -1.17
N LYS A 207 -27.93 38.14 -2.35
CA LYS A 207 -27.43 36.76 -2.46
C LYS A 207 -26.00 36.62 -1.92
N ILE A 208 -25.15 37.62 -2.15
CA ILE A 208 -23.78 37.65 -1.58
C ILE A 208 -23.86 37.66 -0.05
N ASP A 209 -24.71 38.49 0.52
CA ASP A 209 -24.87 38.61 1.97
C ASP A 209 -25.41 37.30 2.59
N GLU A 210 -26.35 36.64 1.91
CA GLU A 210 -26.87 35.32 2.30
C GLU A 210 -25.78 34.24 2.29
N LEU A 211 -25.02 34.12 1.20
CA LEU A 211 -23.91 33.16 1.09
C LEU A 211 -22.83 33.42 2.13
N ASN A 212 -22.51 34.69 2.39
CA ASN A 212 -21.53 35.06 3.39
C ASN A 212 -22.01 34.79 4.83
N ALA A 213 -23.30 34.97 5.10
CA ALA A 213 -23.89 34.58 6.38
C ALA A 213 -23.72 33.07 6.61
N ARG A 214 -24.06 32.23 5.61
CA ARG A 214 -23.89 30.77 5.71
C ARG A 214 -22.44 30.35 5.86
N ARG A 215 -21.51 30.96 5.10
CA ARG A 215 -20.07 30.72 5.27
C ARG A 215 -19.58 31.06 6.67
N GLN A 216 -20.11 32.13 7.26
CA GLN A 216 -19.73 32.53 8.60
C GLN A 216 -20.22 31.52 9.64
N GLU A 217 -21.45 31.03 9.53
CA GLU A 217 -21.97 29.94 10.37
C GLU A 217 -21.08 28.69 10.30
N LEU A 218 -20.74 28.24 9.08
CA LEU A 218 -19.88 27.08 8.85
C LEU A 218 -18.45 27.28 9.41
N ARG A 219 -17.90 28.49 9.29
CA ARG A 219 -16.59 28.81 9.88
C ARG A 219 -16.63 28.82 11.39
N ASP A 220 -17.73 29.23 12.00
CA ASP A 220 -17.88 29.20 13.45
C ASP A 220 -18.09 27.78 13.96
N GLU A 221 -18.82 26.93 13.24
CA GLU A 221 -18.90 25.49 13.50
C GLU A 221 -17.54 24.79 13.33
N TYR A 222 -16.80 25.11 12.26
CA TYR A 222 -15.45 24.60 12.02
C TYR A 222 -14.53 24.89 13.22
N LYS A 223 -14.57 26.09 13.80
CA LYS A 223 -13.75 26.43 14.99
C LYS A 223 -14.09 25.57 16.21
N VAL A 224 -15.35 25.14 16.36
CA VAL A 224 -15.75 24.24 17.45
C VAL A 224 -15.07 22.89 17.28
N TYR A 225 -15.15 22.29 16.09
CA TYR A 225 -14.50 21.01 15.81
C TYR A 225 -12.98 21.11 15.76
N GLU A 226 -12.43 22.20 15.25
CA GLU A 226 -10.99 22.47 15.27
C GLU A 226 -10.46 22.48 16.72
N LYS A 227 -11.20 23.11 17.66
CA LYS A 227 -10.84 23.07 19.08
C LYS A 227 -10.89 21.65 19.67
N GLN A 228 -11.89 20.85 19.29
CA GLN A 228 -11.98 19.45 19.72
C GLN A 228 -10.84 18.60 19.14
N LEU A 229 -10.51 18.80 17.86
CA LEU A 229 -9.38 18.15 17.17
C LEU A 229 -8.07 18.41 17.91
N PHE A 230 -7.81 19.68 18.25
CA PHE A 230 -6.61 20.02 19.02
C PHE A 230 -6.64 19.45 20.44
N ALA A 231 -7.80 19.40 21.09
CA ALA A 231 -7.93 18.75 22.39
C ALA A 231 -7.54 17.26 22.35
N TYR A 232 -8.05 16.49 21.38
CA TYR A 232 -7.64 15.08 21.21
C TYR A 232 -6.15 14.94 20.92
N ARG A 233 -5.60 15.78 20.04
CA ARG A 233 -4.16 15.75 19.69
C ARG A 233 -3.28 16.08 20.89
N ASP A 234 -3.66 17.05 21.70
CA ASP A 234 -2.90 17.43 22.89
C ASP A 234 -3.02 16.36 23.99
N GLU A 235 -4.20 15.76 24.14
CA GLU A 235 -4.42 14.65 25.05
C GLU A 235 -3.63 13.38 24.68
N ALA A 236 -3.44 13.12 23.37
CA ALA A 236 -2.62 12.03 22.86
C ALA A 236 -1.12 12.25 23.10
N LYS A 237 -0.64 13.50 23.03
CA LYS A 237 0.78 13.87 23.27
C LYS A 237 1.19 13.78 24.73
N ARG A 238 0.23 13.69 25.66
CA ARG A 238 0.46 13.76 27.10
C ARG A 238 1.42 12.68 27.61
N ASP A 239 1.32 11.49 27.04
CA ASP A 239 2.00 10.28 27.54
C ASP A 239 3.21 9.94 26.65
N ALA A 240 4.26 9.36 27.26
CA ALA A 240 5.51 9.05 26.58
C ALA A 240 6.16 7.78 27.14
N VAL A 241 7.11 7.21 26.40
CA VAL A 241 7.97 6.10 26.86
C VAL A 241 9.43 6.49 26.73
N VAL A 242 10.22 6.25 27.77
CA VAL A 242 11.67 6.41 27.76
C VAL A 242 12.28 5.06 27.40
N VAL A 243 13.03 5.04 26.31
CA VAL A 243 13.63 3.82 25.75
C VAL A 243 15.14 4.01 25.67
N LYS A 244 15.88 3.04 26.20
CA LYS A 244 17.33 2.96 26.01
C LYS A 244 17.63 2.33 24.64
N ASP A 245 18.23 3.10 23.76
CA ASP A 245 18.53 2.67 22.38
C ASP A 245 19.83 1.85 22.28
N MET A 246 20.19 1.46 21.05
CA MET A 246 21.42 0.70 20.78
C MET A 246 22.73 1.45 21.07
N ARG A 247 22.69 2.78 21.15
CA ARG A 247 23.84 3.62 21.55
C ARG A 247 23.98 3.70 23.07
N GLY A 248 22.97 3.19 23.79
CA GLY A 248 22.87 3.27 25.24
C GLY A 248 22.30 4.60 25.74
N GLU A 249 21.79 5.43 24.84
CA GLU A 249 21.18 6.73 25.17
C GLU A 249 19.70 6.55 25.51
N LEU A 250 19.20 7.37 26.44
CA LEU A 250 17.79 7.42 26.78
C LEU A 250 17.05 8.35 25.81
N VAL A 251 16.12 7.80 25.06
CA VAL A 251 15.27 8.52 24.10
C VAL A 251 13.84 8.52 24.62
N THR A 252 13.22 9.71 24.68
CA THR A 252 11.80 9.84 25.02
C THR A 252 10.97 9.81 23.75
N LEU A 253 10.12 8.80 23.61
CA LEU A 253 9.19 8.64 22.50
C LEU A 253 7.78 9.07 22.93
N PRO A 254 7.20 10.12 22.34
CA PRO A 254 5.80 10.48 22.56
C PRO A 254 4.86 9.38 22.05
N LEU A 255 3.88 8.95 22.85
CA LEU A 255 3.01 7.84 22.48
C LEU A 255 2.03 8.19 21.35
N ASN A 256 1.77 9.46 21.08
CA ASN A 256 0.95 9.89 19.93
C ASN A 256 1.55 9.50 18.56
N TYR A 257 2.82 9.08 18.51
CA TYR A 257 3.48 8.57 17.30
C TYR A 257 3.73 7.05 17.33
N VAL A 258 3.37 6.36 18.42
CA VAL A 258 3.57 4.91 18.58
C VAL A 258 2.27 4.19 18.26
N LEU A 259 2.31 3.27 17.32
CA LEU A 259 1.14 2.53 16.81
C LEU A 259 1.01 1.13 17.43
N ASP A 260 2.12 0.52 17.82
CA ASP A 260 2.16 -0.79 18.46
C ASP A 260 3.52 -0.99 19.14
N VAL A 261 3.59 -1.91 20.11
CA VAL A 261 4.84 -2.37 20.70
C VAL A 261 4.87 -3.89 20.80
N ALA A 262 6.03 -4.48 20.56
CA ALA A 262 6.26 -5.92 20.68
C ALA A 262 7.52 -6.22 21.49
N PHE A 263 7.48 -7.36 22.20
CA PHE A 263 8.65 -8.00 22.80
C PHE A 263 8.88 -9.39 22.16
N PRO A 264 9.34 -9.48 20.89
CA PRO A 264 9.37 -10.75 20.14
C PRO A 264 10.25 -11.83 20.78
N ASN A 265 11.23 -11.42 21.59
CA ASN A 265 12.15 -12.33 22.29
C ASN A 265 11.49 -12.99 23.50
N ASP A 266 10.50 -12.34 24.12
CA ASP A 266 9.79 -12.83 25.30
C ASP A 266 8.50 -13.60 24.92
N MET A 267 8.10 -13.54 23.65
CA MET A 267 6.90 -14.22 23.13
C MET A 267 7.10 -15.73 22.98
N GLY A 268 6.21 -16.50 23.61
CA GLY A 268 6.01 -17.91 23.29
C GLY A 268 5.40 -18.13 21.89
N PHE A 269 5.44 -19.37 21.39
CA PHE A 269 4.97 -19.72 20.04
C PHE A 269 3.53 -19.26 19.75
N PHE A 270 2.58 -19.50 20.68
CA PHE A 270 1.19 -19.11 20.48
C PHE A 270 1.00 -17.59 20.45
N ALA A 271 1.77 -16.83 21.24
CA ALA A 271 1.77 -15.37 21.19
C ALA A 271 2.28 -14.87 19.83
N LYS A 272 3.34 -15.51 19.29
CA LYS A 272 3.84 -15.20 17.94
C LYS A 272 2.80 -15.47 16.86
N VAL A 273 2.08 -16.59 16.95
CA VAL A 273 0.98 -16.92 16.02
C VAL A 273 -0.15 -15.88 16.10
N GLY A 274 -0.57 -15.49 17.31
CA GLY A 274 -1.59 -14.45 17.49
C GLY A 274 -1.16 -13.12 16.86
N ARG A 275 0.08 -12.69 17.12
CA ARG A 275 0.63 -11.45 16.54
C ARG A 275 0.78 -11.52 15.03
N TYR A 276 1.16 -12.66 14.48
CA TYR A 276 1.25 -12.88 13.03
C TYR A 276 -0.09 -12.59 12.34
N PHE A 277 -1.20 -13.15 12.82
CA PHE A 277 -2.52 -12.86 12.26
C PHE A 277 -2.98 -11.42 12.52
N LYS A 278 -2.64 -10.83 13.67
CA LYS A 278 -2.87 -9.39 13.93
C LYS A 278 -2.18 -8.51 12.88
N GLN A 279 -0.91 -8.80 12.55
CA GLN A 279 -0.16 -8.03 11.56
C GLN A 279 -0.67 -8.22 10.13
N ILE A 280 -1.11 -9.44 9.77
CA ILE A 280 -1.81 -9.65 8.48
C ILE A 280 -3.09 -8.82 8.41
N GLY A 281 -3.88 -8.82 9.49
CA GLY A 281 -5.10 -8.01 9.57
C GLY A 281 -4.82 -6.53 9.37
N LYS A 282 -3.89 -5.97 10.14
CA LYS A 282 -3.42 -4.58 9.98
C LYS A 282 -2.97 -4.29 8.56
N PHE A 283 -2.15 -5.15 7.96
CA PHE A 283 -1.68 -4.96 6.59
C PHE A 283 -2.82 -4.95 5.56
N ILE A 284 -3.84 -5.78 5.72
CA ILE A 284 -4.95 -5.85 4.77
C ILE A 284 -5.91 -4.66 4.91
N PHE A 285 -6.15 -4.17 6.13
CA PHE A 285 -7.22 -3.22 6.43
C PHE A 285 -6.75 -1.79 6.74
N ASP A 286 -5.50 -1.57 7.14
CA ASP A 286 -4.98 -0.23 7.38
C ASP A 286 -4.71 0.53 6.06
N ASP A 287 -4.60 1.84 6.18
CA ASP A 287 -4.12 2.74 5.13
C ASP A 287 -2.59 2.68 4.95
N PRO A 288 -2.08 2.97 3.74
CA PRO A 288 -0.66 3.08 3.49
C PRO A 288 -0.05 4.30 4.18
N ARG A 289 1.19 4.15 4.65
CA ARG A 289 1.97 5.17 5.36
C ARG A 289 3.36 5.30 4.72
N GLU A 290 4.06 6.40 5.02
CA GLU A 290 5.46 6.63 4.61
C GLU A 290 5.70 6.33 3.11
N ALA A 291 4.94 6.98 2.22
CA ALA A 291 5.02 6.78 0.76
C ALA A 291 4.82 5.32 0.30
N ASN A 292 3.90 4.59 0.96
CA ASN A 292 3.60 3.17 0.74
C ASN A 292 4.74 2.21 1.14
N THR A 293 5.69 2.66 1.96
CA THR A 293 6.73 1.78 2.52
C THR A 293 6.31 1.10 3.82
N GLU A 294 5.31 1.65 4.51
CA GLU A 294 4.74 1.12 5.75
C GLU A 294 3.21 1.20 5.72
N GLY A 295 2.52 0.65 6.72
CA GLY A 295 1.07 0.62 6.79
C GLY A 295 0.42 -0.52 5.99
N GLY A 296 -0.87 -0.36 5.69
CA GLY A 296 -1.67 -1.36 5.00
C GLY A 296 -1.90 -1.07 3.51
N VAL A 297 -2.61 -1.98 2.86
CA VAL A 297 -2.87 -1.97 1.40
C VAL A 297 -4.36 -1.91 1.06
N PHE A 298 -5.22 -1.61 2.03
CA PHE A 298 -6.67 -1.64 1.84
C PHE A 298 -7.16 -0.80 0.64
N PRO A 299 -6.77 0.48 0.51
CA PRO A 299 -7.24 1.31 -0.61
C PRO A 299 -6.81 0.78 -1.98
N ALA A 300 -5.63 0.15 -2.07
CA ALA A 300 -5.12 -0.43 -3.30
C ALA A 300 -5.89 -1.71 -3.70
N ILE A 301 -6.21 -2.57 -2.73
CA ILE A 301 -7.04 -3.76 -2.97
C ILE A 301 -8.43 -3.33 -3.40
N PHE A 302 -9.07 -2.43 -2.65
CA PHE A 302 -10.41 -1.92 -2.96
C PHE A 302 -10.45 -1.26 -4.34
N GLY A 303 -9.52 -0.35 -4.64
CA GLY A 303 -9.44 0.33 -5.93
C GLY A 303 -9.27 -0.64 -7.10
N THR A 304 -8.45 -1.69 -6.94
CA THR A 304 -8.25 -2.72 -7.97
C THR A 304 -9.51 -3.54 -8.20
N VAL A 305 -10.13 -4.03 -7.13
CA VAL A 305 -11.37 -4.84 -7.22
C VAL A 305 -12.51 -4.01 -7.80
N PHE A 306 -12.69 -2.80 -7.31
CA PHE A 306 -13.73 -1.88 -7.79
C PHE A 306 -13.55 -1.55 -9.28
N MET A 307 -12.31 -1.28 -9.72
CA MET A 307 -12.00 -1.03 -11.13
C MET A 307 -12.33 -2.24 -12.01
N VAL A 308 -11.97 -3.46 -11.59
CA VAL A 308 -12.27 -4.70 -12.33
C VAL A 308 -13.78 -4.96 -12.38
N LEU A 309 -14.50 -4.74 -11.29
CA LEU A 309 -15.96 -4.87 -11.26
C LEU A 309 -16.63 -3.86 -12.19
N LEU A 310 -16.21 -2.60 -12.16
CA LEU A 310 -16.74 -1.55 -13.02
C LEU A 310 -16.47 -1.87 -14.50
N MET A 311 -15.24 -2.30 -14.82
CA MET A 311 -14.88 -2.78 -16.16
C MET A 311 -15.78 -3.94 -16.59
N ALA A 312 -15.97 -4.96 -15.74
CA ALA A 312 -16.80 -6.13 -16.04
C ALA A 312 -18.27 -5.77 -16.29
N VAL A 313 -18.85 -4.93 -15.44
CA VAL A 313 -20.24 -4.42 -15.58
C VAL A 313 -20.43 -3.69 -16.90
N ILE A 314 -19.43 -2.94 -17.35
CA ILE A 314 -19.48 -2.23 -18.63
C ILE A 314 -19.25 -3.19 -19.80
N VAL A 315 -18.14 -3.93 -19.82
CA VAL A 315 -17.71 -4.70 -21.00
C VAL A 315 -18.59 -5.92 -21.26
N THR A 316 -19.08 -6.61 -20.21
CA THR A 316 -19.79 -7.88 -20.37
C THR A 316 -21.09 -7.72 -21.16
N PRO A 317 -22.02 -6.79 -20.83
CA PRO A 317 -23.25 -6.61 -21.60
C PRO A 317 -22.96 -6.27 -23.06
N PHE A 318 -22.08 -5.30 -23.33
CA PHE A 318 -21.77 -4.89 -24.70
C PHE A 318 -21.07 -6.01 -25.49
N GLY A 319 -20.11 -6.70 -24.89
CA GLY A 319 -19.38 -7.79 -25.53
C GLY A 319 -20.27 -9.01 -25.83
N VAL A 320 -21.14 -9.39 -24.89
CA VAL A 320 -22.07 -10.52 -25.07
C VAL A 320 -23.13 -10.18 -26.12
N ILE A 321 -23.74 -8.99 -26.08
CA ILE A 321 -24.71 -8.56 -27.10
C ILE A 321 -24.07 -8.52 -28.49
N ALA A 322 -22.86 -7.96 -28.60
CA ALA A 322 -22.13 -7.93 -29.85
C ALA A 322 -21.84 -9.34 -30.38
N ALA A 323 -21.43 -10.27 -29.51
CA ALA A 323 -21.19 -11.66 -29.90
C ALA A 323 -22.48 -12.38 -30.34
N ILE A 324 -23.58 -12.23 -29.61
CA ILE A 324 -24.89 -12.80 -29.99
C ILE A 324 -25.33 -12.25 -31.33
N TYR A 325 -25.22 -10.94 -31.54
CA TYR A 325 -25.55 -10.31 -32.81
C TYR A 325 -24.68 -10.85 -33.95
N LEU A 326 -23.36 -10.91 -33.76
CA LEU A 326 -22.42 -11.39 -34.77
C LEU A 326 -22.56 -12.88 -35.09
N HIS A 327 -23.03 -13.68 -34.13
CA HIS A 327 -23.22 -15.11 -34.28
C HIS A 327 -24.57 -15.48 -34.90
N GLU A 328 -25.66 -14.94 -34.34
CA GLU A 328 -27.03 -15.40 -34.64
C GLU A 328 -27.70 -14.56 -35.74
N TYR A 329 -27.48 -13.24 -35.71
CA TYR A 329 -28.24 -12.31 -36.55
C TYR A 329 -27.44 -11.78 -37.74
N ALA A 330 -26.12 -11.68 -37.60
CA ALA A 330 -25.28 -11.07 -38.62
C ALA A 330 -25.08 -12.01 -39.81
N GLY A 331 -25.70 -11.68 -40.94
CA GLY A 331 -25.48 -12.41 -42.19
C GLY A 331 -24.04 -12.26 -42.73
N ASN A 332 -23.68 -13.14 -43.68
CA ASN A 332 -22.37 -13.14 -44.35
C ASN A 332 -22.24 -12.01 -45.39
N ASN A 333 -22.24 -10.75 -44.95
CA ASN A 333 -22.10 -9.57 -45.80
C ASN A 333 -20.78 -8.81 -45.53
N ALA A 334 -20.49 -7.81 -46.36
CA ALA A 334 -19.27 -7.02 -46.24
C ALA A 334 -19.16 -6.27 -44.90
N VAL A 335 -20.28 -5.82 -44.34
CA VAL A 335 -20.33 -5.10 -43.06
C VAL A 335 -19.91 -6.03 -41.91
N THR A 336 -20.48 -7.24 -41.83
CA THR A 336 -20.11 -8.23 -40.81
C THR A 336 -18.62 -8.61 -40.89
N LYS A 337 -18.07 -8.75 -42.10
CA LYS A 337 -16.63 -8.99 -42.29
C LYS A 337 -15.78 -7.83 -41.77
N ILE A 338 -16.16 -6.59 -42.06
CA ILE A 338 -15.46 -5.40 -41.56
C ILE A 338 -15.49 -5.34 -40.03
N ILE A 339 -16.65 -5.59 -39.41
CA ILE A 339 -16.77 -5.59 -37.95
C ILE A 339 -15.86 -6.65 -37.33
N ARG A 340 -15.87 -7.88 -37.87
CA ARG A 340 -15.03 -8.97 -37.36
C ARG A 340 -13.53 -8.65 -37.49
N ILE A 341 -13.11 -8.05 -38.61
CA ILE A 341 -11.74 -7.58 -38.79
C ILE A 341 -11.39 -6.47 -37.78
N ALA A 342 -12.30 -5.54 -37.54
CA ALA A 342 -12.10 -4.46 -36.57
C ALA A 342 -11.91 -5.00 -35.14
N VAL A 343 -12.74 -5.98 -34.72
CA VAL A 343 -12.62 -6.63 -33.40
C VAL A 343 -11.28 -7.35 -33.26
N ILE A 344 -10.84 -8.09 -34.28
CA ILE A 344 -9.54 -8.77 -34.27
C ILE A 344 -8.38 -7.77 -34.21
N ASN A 345 -8.46 -6.67 -34.98
CA ASN A 345 -7.44 -5.62 -34.95
C ASN A 345 -7.41 -4.89 -33.61
N LEU A 346 -8.57 -4.69 -32.96
CA LEU A 346 -8.68 -4.09 -31.63
C LEU A 346 -7.92 -4.94 -30.59
N ALA A 347 -7.98 -6.27 -30.69
CA ALA A 347 -7.19 -7.16 -29.83
C ALA A 347 -5.66 -7.05 -30.06
N GLY A 348 -5.25 -6.62 -31.26
CA GLY A 348 -3.84 -6.45 -31.63
C GLY A 348 -3.22 -5.11 -31.23
N VAL A 349 -4.02 -4.15 -30.73
CA VAL A 349 -3.53 -2.83 -30.31
C VAL A 349 -2.75 -2.95 -28.99
N PRO A 350 -1.51 -2.43 -28.90
CA PRO A 350 -0.74 -2.44 -27.66
C PRO A 350 -1.43 -1.68 -26.52
N SER A 351 -1.33 -2.17 -25.29
CA SER A 351 -2.01 -1.60 -24.11
C SER A 351 -1.65 -0.13 -23.84
N ILE A 352 -0.42 0.31 -24.15
CA ILE A 352 -0.01 1.71 -24.00
C ILE A 352 -0.83 2.67 -24.86
N VAL A 353 -1.27 2.22 -26.05
CA VAL A 353 -2.09 3.02 -26.96
C VAL A 353 -3.46 3.24 -26.36
N TYR A 354 -4.06 2.22 -25.74
CA TYR A 354 -5.30 2.37 -24.99
C TYR A 354 -5.17 3.33 -23.82
N GLY A 355 -4.05 3.29 -23.08
CA GLY A 355 -3.80 4.23 -21.98
C GLY A 355 -3.79 5.69 -22.44
N VAL A 356 -3.04 6.00 -23.51
CA VAL A 356 -2.98 7.36 -24.09
C VAL A 356 -4.33 7.76 -24.71
N PHE A 357 -4.99 6.83 -25.41
CA PHE A 357 -6.34 7.06 -25.94
C PHE A 357 -7.33 7.38 -24.81
N GLY A 358 -7.32 6.62 -23.71
CA GLY A 358 -8.20 6.83 -22.57
C GLY A 358 -8.01 8.20 -21.95
N LEU A 359 -6.76 8.63 -21.75
CA LEU A 359 -6.46 9.98 -21.25
C LEU A 359 -6.96 11.06 -22.23
N GLY A 360 -6.65 10.95 -23.52
CA GLY A 360 -7.04 11.96 -24.50
C GLY A 360 -8.55 12.03 -24.76
N PHE A 361 -9.18 10.87 -24.94
CA PHE A 361 -10.59 10.78 -25.30
C PHE A 361 -11.52 10.85 -24.09
N PHE A 362 -11.32 10.00 -23.07
CA PHE A 362 -12.25 9.95 -21.95
C PHE A 362 -12.06 11.11 -20.98
N VAL A 363 -10.81 11.42 -20.61
CA VAL A 363 -10.55 12.47 -19.62
C VAL A 363 -10.68 13.85 -20.26
N TYR A 364 -9.85 14.16 -21.26
CA TYR A 364 -9.79 15.52 -21.79
C TYR A 364 -10.95 15.87 -22.72
N MET A 365 -11.31 14.98 -23.65
CA MET A 365 -12.37 15.27 -24.60
C MET A 365 -13.76 15.09 -23.95
N LEU A 366 -14.11 13.90 -23.49
CA LEU A 366 -15.43 13.60 -22.96
C LEU A 366 -15.64 14.26 -21.60
N GLY A 367 -14.77 14.00 -20.62
CA GLY A 367 -14.85 14.57 -19.28
C GLY A 367 -14.77 16.10 -19.29
N GLY A 368 -13.82 16.66 -20.04
CA GLY A 368 -13.71 18.12 -20.23
C GLY A 368 -14.94 18.75 -20.90
N SER A 369 -15.57 18.08 -21.87
CA SER A 369 -16.81 18.57 -22.49
C SER A 369 -18.00 18.52 -21.52
N ILE A 370 -18.09 17.47 -20.70
CA ILE A 370 -19.12 17.35 -19.65
C ILE A 370 -18.97 18.50 -18.65
N ASP A 371 -17.75 18.80 -18.21
CA ASP A 371 -17.51 19.89 -17.26
C ASP A 371 -17.87 21.25 -17.86
N GLN A 372 -17.55 21.51 -19.13
CA GLN A 372 -17.94 22.75 -19.81
C GLN A 372 -19.45 22.91 -19.93
N LEU A 373 -20.19 21.80 -20.12
CA LEU A 373 -21.64 21.82 -20.32
C LEU A 373 -22.43 21.84 -19.01
N PHE A 374 -21.96 21.13 -17.99
CA PHE A 374 -22.75 20.85 -16.78
C PHE A 374 -22.13 21.37 -15.49
N TYR A 375 -20.83 21.71 -15.48
CA TYR A 375 -20.10 22.18 -14.30
C TYR A 375 -19.19 23.39 -14.60
N PRO A 376 -19.65 24.42 -15.36
CA PRO A 376 -18.81 25.54 -15.75
C PRO A 376 -18.25 26.32 -14.55
N GLU A 377 -18.96 26.32 -13.42
CA GLU A 377 -18.54 26.96 -12.16
C GLU A 377 -17.35 26.29 -11.46
N ALA A 378 -17.07 25.02 -11.77
CA ALA A 378 -15.95 24.29 -11.18
C ALA A 378 -14.61 24.59 -11.88
N LEU A 379 -14.65 25.12 -13.10
CA LEU A 379 -13.44 25.40 -13.89
C LEU A 379 -12.58 26.51 -13.24
N PRO A 380 -11.23 26.37 -13.25
CA PRO A 380 -10.42 25.42 -14.03
C PRO A 380 -10.13 24.07 -13.34
N GLY A 381 -10.80 23.73 -12.23
CA GLY A 381 -10.70 22.43 -11.57
C GLY A 381 -11.78 21.46 -12.07
N PRO A 382 -11.55 20.71 -13.16
CA PRO A 382 -12.57 19.85 -13.76
C PRO A 382 -13.05 18.74 -12.82
N THR A 383 -14.35 18.43 -12.85
CA THR A 383 -14.91 17.29 -12.10
C THR A 383 -14.70 16.00 -12.88
N PHE A 384 -15.21 15.95 -14.12
CA PHE A 384 -15.10 14.79 -15.00
C PHE A 384 -13.83 14.79 -15.85
N GLY A 385 -13.24 15.95 -16.12
CA GLY A 385 -11.95 16.10 -16.82
C GLY A 385 -10.73 15.76 -15.97
N THR A 386 -10.91 15.19 -14.78
CA THR A 386 -9.83 14.66 -13.92
C THR A 386 -9.67 13.15 -14.14
N PRO A 387 -8.44 12.61 -14.20
CA PRO A 387 -8.21 11.17 -14.23
C PRO A 387 -8.87 10.48 -13.03
N GLY A 388 -9.65 9.42 -13.29
CA GLY A 388 -10.43 8.74 -12.25
C GLY A 388 -10.80 7.31 -12.63
N VAL A 389 -11.29 6.56 -11.63
CA VAL A 389 -11.55 5.11 -11.76
C VAL A 389 -12.53 4.77 -12.88
N ILE A 390 -13.53 5.63 -13.12
CA ILE A 390 -14.52 5.44 -14.20
C ILE A 390 -13.84 5.44 -15.57
N TRP A 391 -12.94 6.40 -15.83
CA TRP A 391 -12.21 6.50 -17.10
C TRP A 391 -11.21 5.36 -17.27
N SER A 392 -10.53 4.95 -16.20
CA SER A 392 -9.67 3.78 -16.20
C SER A 392 -10.45 2.50 -16.54
N ALA A 393 -11.60 2.29 -15.90
CA ALA A 393 -12.44 1.12 -16.16
C ALA A 393 -13.02 1.09 -17.58
N LEU A 394 -13.44 2.25 -18.12
CA LEU A 394 -13.89 2.36 -19.51
C LEU A 394 -12.76 2.04 -20.51
N THR A 395 -11.55 2.52 -20.23
CA THR A 395 -10.37 2.21 -21.05
C THR A 395 -10.06 0.72 -21.04
N LEU A 396 -10.08 0.10 -19.87
CA LEU A 396 -9.91 -1.35 -19.72
C LEU A 396 -11.05 -2.14 -20.37
N ALA A 397 -12.28 -1.63 -20.34
CA ALA A 397 -13.43 -2.25 -20.98
C ALA A 397 -13.23 -2.31 -22.50
N ILE A 398 -12.77 -1.23 -23.14
CA ILE A 398 -12.43 -1.24 -24.58
C ILE A 398 -11.31 -2.23 -24.87
N LEU A 399 -10.26 -2.24 -24.04
CA LEU A 399 -9.12 -3.16 -24.21
C LEU A 399 -9.53 -4.63 -24.11
N THR A 400 -10.48 -4.96 -23.24
CA THR A 400 -10.94 -6.34 -22.99
C THR A 400 -12.11 -6.77 -23.87
N LEU A 401 -12.79 -5.82 -24.53
CA LEU A 401 -13.95 -6.07 -25.38
C LEU A 401 -13.73 -7.17 -26.44
N PRO A 402 -12.61 -7.20 -27.19
CA PRO A 402 -12.39 -8.25 -28.19
C PRO A 402 -12.36 -9.65 -27.61
N VAL A 403 -11.74 -9.81 -26.44
CA VAL A 403 -11.62 -11.11 -25.76
C VAL A 403 -13.00 -11.61 -25.36
N VAL A 404 -13.84 -10.73 -24.82
CA VAL A 404 -15.23 -11.07 -24.42
C VAL A 404 -16.06 -11.46 -25.65
N ILE A 405 -15.98 -10.68 -26.75
CA ILE A 405 -16.72 -10.98 -27.98
C ILE A 405 -16.32 -12.35 -28.54
N VAL A 406 -15.02 -12.58 -28.77
CA VAL A 406 -14.52 -13.82 -29.37
C VAL A 406 -14.82 -15.02 -28.48
N SER A 407 -14.60 -14.91 -27.17
CA SER A 407 -14.86 -16.01 -26.23
C SER A 407 -16.36 -16.36 -26.17
N THR A 408 -17.24 -15.36 -26.24
CA THR A 408 -18.69 -15.58 -26.25
C THR A 408 -19.13 -16.21 -27.57
N GLU A 409 -18.64 -15.71 -28.71
CA GLU A 409 -18.97 -16.24 -30.04
C GLU A 409 -18.51 -17.69 -30.19
N GLU A 410 -17.29 -18.00 -29.75
CA GLU A 410 -16.77 -19.38 -29.73
C GLU A 410 -17.59 -20.28 -28.79
N GLY A 411 -18.05 -19.76 -27.65
CA GLY A 411 -18.95 -20.45 -26.75
C GLY A 411 -20.29 -20.79 -27.42
N LEU A 412 -20.92 -19.81 -28.08
CA LEU A 412 -22.19 -19.99 -28.81
C LEU A 412 -22.05 -21.00 -29.94
N SER A 413 -20.93 -20.99 -30.67
CA SER A 413 -20.69 -21.93 -31.78
C SER A 413 -20.65 -23.42 -31.39
N ARG A 414 -20.55 -23.71 -30.08
CA ARG A 414 -20.58 -25.07 -29.54
C ARG A 414 -21.97 -25.53 -29.11
N ILE A 415 -22.96 -24.64 -29.11
CA ILE A 415 -24.35 -24.95 -28.78
C ILE A 415 -25.03 -25.47 -30.06
N PRO A 416 -25.57 -26.70 -30.06
CA PRO A 416 -26.08 -27.37 -31.26
C PRO A 416 -27.39 -26.80 -31.81
#